data_AF-A0A699IJ88-F1
#
_entry.id   AF-A0A699IJ88-F1
#
_cell.length_a   1.000
_cell.length_b   1.000
_cell.length_c   1.000
_cell.angle_alpha   90.00
_cell.angle_beta   90.00
_cell.angle_gamma   90.00
#
_symmetry.space_group_name_H-M   'P 1'
#
loop_
_entity.id
_entity.type
_entity.pdbx_description
1 polymer ?
#
loop_
_entity_poly.entity_id
_entity_poly.type
_entity_poly.pdbx_seq_one_letter_code
_entity_poly.pdbx_strand_id
1 'polypeptide(L)'
;MLRRLKVSLFSDDSTTPYNTSPDIEVRMSGSNVLVSIKCQNNISSLKKAIDHMEKLGLSIISCSSMPFAKTTLLIGITAQGLAKLLLLQVL
;
A
#
# COMPACT_ATOMS: atom_id res chain seq x y z
N MET A 1 3.24 16.48 10.37
CA MET A 1 4.30 16.44 9.33
C MET A 1 3.98 15.27 8.39
N LEU A 2 3.43 15.53 7.19
CA LEU A 2 3.20 14.47 6.18
C LEU A 2 4.56 14.08 5.58
N ARG A 3 5.00 12.84 5.77
CA ARG A 3 6.16 12.28 5.06
C ARG A 3 5.64 11.38 3.95
N ARG A 4 5.91 11.73 2.68
CA ARG A 4 5.66 10.83 1.54
C ARG A 4 6.83 9.85 1.45
N LEU A 5 6.53 8.57 1.57
CA LEU A 5 7.49 7.48 1.33
C LEU A 5 7.02 6.69 0.11
N LYS A 6 7.89 6.55 -0.88
CA LYS A 6 7.65 5.68 -2.03
C LYS A 6 8.30 4.34 -1.72
N VAL A 7 7.48 3.31 -1.52
CA VAL A 7 7.94 1.96 -1.15
C VAL A 7 7.66 1.02 -2.33
N SER A 8 8.63 0.19 -2.70
CA SER A 8 8.47 -0.89 -3.68
C SER A 8 8.10 -2.19 -2.96
N LEU A 9 6.82 -2.62 -3.02
CA LEU A 9 6.34 -3.79 -2.27
C LEU A 9 6.15 -5.09 -3.07
N PHE A 10 6.54 -5.13 -4.35
CA PHE A 10 6.18 -6.25 -5.21
C PHE A 10 7.36 -6.66 -6.07
N SER A 11 7.93 -7.83 -5.73
CA SER A 11 8.81 -8.57 -6.63
C SER A 11 7.92 -9.41 -7.54
N ASP A 12 7.93 -9.13 -8.84
CA ASP A 12 7.21 -9.90 -9.85
C ASP A 12 7.97 -11.21 -10.14
N ASP A 13 7.31 -12.34 -9.91
CA ASP A 13 7.62 -13.61 -10.57
C ASP A 13 6.55 -13.88 -11.63
N SER A 14 6.61 -13.14 -12.75
CA SER A 14 6.01 -13.60 -14.01
C SER A 14 6.55 -12.79 -15.20
N THR A 15 6.92 -13.53 -16.24
CA THR A 15 7.44 -13.09 -17.54
C THR A 15 6.39 -12.32 -18.34
N THR A 16 6.21 -11.02 -18.07
CA THR A 16 5.58 -10.06 -19.02
C THR A 16 6.30 -8.71 -19.00
N PRO A 17 6.37 -7.97 -20.12
CA PRO A 17 7.30 -6.84 -20.26
C PRO A 17 6.80 -5.51 -19.67
N TYR A 18 5.82 -5.51 -18.76
CA TYR A 18 5.34 -4.30 -18.08
C TYR A 18 5.34 -4.48 -16.55
N ASN A 19 6.54 -4.68 -16.00
CA ASN A 19 6.80 -4.63 -14.55
C ASN A 19 6.57 -3.20 -14.02
N THR A 20 5.30 -2.80 -13.90
CA THR A 20 4.95 -1.49 -13.32
C THR A 20 4.74 -1.70 -11.83
N SER A 21 5.81 -1.52 -11.06
CA SER A 21 5.73 -1.50 -9.60
C SER A 21 4.64 -0.51 -9.17
N PRO A 22 3.79 -0.86 -8.20
CA PRO A 22 2.71 0.03 -7.81
C PRO A 22 3.25 1.31 -7.18
N ASP A 23 2.53 2.40 -7.43
CA ASP A 23 2.84 3.69 -6.85
C ASP A 23 2.16 3.78 -5.48
N ILE A 24 2.96 3.92 -4.43
CA ILE A 24 2.49 3.91 -3.04
C ILE A 24 2.78 5.27 -2.41
N GLU A 25 1.75 5.89 -1.87
CA GLU A 25 1.84 7.07 -1.03
C GLU A 25 1.42 6.69 0.40
N VAL A 26 2.31 6.93 1.36
CA VAL A 26 2.03 6.76 2.78
C VAL A 26 1.91 8.14 3.43
N ARG A 27 0.89 8.32 4.27
CA ARG A 27 0.66 9.51 5.10
C ARG A 27 0.46 9.06 6.54
N MET A 28 1.06 9.79 7.49
CA MET A 28 0.96 9.46 8.91
C MET A 28 0.48 10.67 9.72
N SER A 29 -0.42 10.42 10.67
CA SER A 29 -0.90 11.41 11.64
C SER A 29 -1.15 10.74 12.98
N GLY A 30 -0.33 11.04 13.99
CA GLY A 30 -0.37 10.35 15.28
C GLY A 30 -0.12 8.84 15.12
N SER A 31 -1.07 8.02 15.59
CA SER A 31 -1.09 6.56 15.41
C SER A 31 -1.68 6.09 14.09
N ASN A 32 -2.21 7.01 13.28
CA ASN A 32 -2.96 6.67 12.07
C ASN A 32 -2.06 6.71 10.85
N VAL A 33 -2.18 5.70 10.02
CA VAL A 33 -1.49 5.55 8.74
C VAL A 33 -2.54 5.49 7.65
N LEU A 34 -2.36 6.29 6.62
CA LEU A 34 -3.16 6.28 5.40
C LEU A 34 -2.24 5.90 4.25
N VAL A 35 -2.54 4.79 3.60
CA VAL A 35 -1.79 4.29 2.46
C VAL A 35 -2.69 4.35 1.23
N SER A 36 -2.15 4.93 0.16
CA SER A 36 -2.79 5.04 -1.14
C SER A 36 -1.93 4.32 -2.16
N ILE A 37 -2.49 3.30 -2.80
CA ILE A 37 -1.77 2.43 -3.75
C ILE A 37 -2.45 2.57 -5.10
N LYS A 38 -1.66 2.88 -6.13
CA LYS A 38 -2.06 2.84 -7.52
C LYS A 38 -1.34 1.67 -8.18
N CYS A 39 -2.09 0.65 -8.57
CA CYS A 39 -1.55 -0.58 -9.14
C CYS A 39 -2.35 -1.02 -10.37
N GLN A 40 -1.85 -2.04 -11.06
CA GLN A 40 -2.64 -2.69 -12.10
C GLN A 40 -3.86 -3.40 -11.48
N ASN A 41 -5.00 -3.31 -12.16
CA ASN A 41 -6.23 -3.93 -11.72
C ASN A 41 -6.09 -5.46 -11.78
N ASN A 42 -5.86 -6.05 -10.60
CA ASN A 42 -5.79 -7.48 -10.39
C ASN A 42 -6.72 -7.82 -9.21
N ILE A 43 -7.46 -8.91 -9.34
CA ILE A 43 -8.46 -9.37 -8.36
C ILE A 43 -7.87 -9.51 -6.95
N SER A 44 -6.57 -9.82 -6.85
CA SER A 44 -5.88 -10.05 -5.59
C SER A 44 -5.20 -8.81 -4.96
N SER A 45 -5.17 -7.66 -5.66
CA SER A 45 -4.38 -6.49 -5.24
C SER A 45 -4.78 -5.94 -3.88
N LEU A 46 -6.07 -5.82 -3.60
CA LEU A 46 -6.56 -5.31 -2.31
C LEU A 46 -6.20 -6.26 -1.16
N LYS A 47 -6.44 -7.57 -1.35
CA LYS A 47 -6.11 -8.59 -0.35
C LYS A 47 -4.62 -8.60 -0.03
N LYS A 48 -3.75 -8.58 -1.05
CA LYS A 48 -2.29 -8.51 -0.86
C LYS A 48 -1.86 -7.29 -0.05
N ALA A 49 -2.51 -6.14 -0.27
CA ALA A 49 -2.20 -4.92 0.48
C ALA A 49 -2.64 -5.02 1.95
N ILE A 50 -3.82 -5.58 2.22
CA ILE A 50 -4.31 -5.84 3.58
C ILE A 50 -3.37 -6.81 4.31
N ASP A 51 -3.08 -7.96 3.71
CA ASP A 51 -2.21 -8.99 4.30
C ASP A 51 -0.82 -8.42 4.67
N HIS A 52 -0.28 -7.50 3.85
CA HIS A 52 0.99 -6.84 4.17
C HIS A 52 0.88 -5.89 5.36
N MET A 53 -0.19 -5.12 5.48
CA MET A 53 -0.39 -4.18 6.59
C MET A 53 -0.51 -4.93 7.91
N GLU A 54 -1.27 -6.02 7.92
CA GLU A 54 -1.47 -6.85 9.11
C GLU A 54 -0.15 -7.50 9.55
N LYS A 55 0.67 -7.98 8.60
CA LYS A 55 2.04 -8.50 8.89
C LYS A 55 2.97 -7.45 9.50
N LEU A 56 2.75 -6.17 9.20
CA LEU A 56 3.49 -5.06 9.81
C LEU A 56 2.94 -4.65 11.18
N GLY A 57 1.94 -5.36 11.71
CA GLY A 57 1.31 -5.07 12.99
C GLY A 57 0.39 -3.84 12.95
N LEU A 58 -0.09 -3.46 11.77
CA LEU A 58 -1.09 -2.40 11.63
C LEU A 58 -2.49 -2.99 11.73
N SER A 59 -3.35 -2.36 12.53
CA SER A 59 -4.76 -2.68 12.62
C SER A 59 -5.54 -1.92 11.56
N ILE A 60 -6.18 -2.63 10.62
CA ILE A 60 -6.97 -2.00 9.57
C ILE A 60 -8.24 -1.37 10.15
N ILE A 61 -8.42 -0.07 9.95
CA ILE A 61 -9.64 0.67 10.30
C ILE A 61 -10.62 0.63 9.12
N SER A 62 -10.12 0.90 7.92
CA SER A 62 -10.92 0.90 6.70
C SER A 62 -10.07 0.62 5.48
N CYS A 63 -10.71 0.06 4.45
CA CYS A 63 -10.10 -0.09 3.14
C CYS A 63 -11.12 0.22 2.04
N SER A 64 -10.62 0.65 0.89
CA SER A 64 -11.40 0.88 -0.31
C SER A 64 -10.61 0.46 -1.53
N SER A 65 -11.32 0.02 -2.57
CA SER A 65 -10.76 -0.19 -3.89
C SER A 65 -11.68 0.44 -4.93
N MET A 66 -11.09 1.17 -5.87
CA MET A 66 -11.82 1.85 -6.93
C MET A 66 -11.08 1.62 -8.26
N PRO A 67 -11.75 1.02 -9.27
CA PRO A 67 -11.16 0.94 -10.60
C PRO A 67 -10.98 2.35 -11.17
N PHE A 68 -9.82 2.59 -11.78
CA PHE A 68 -9.45 3.87 -12.37
C PHE A 68 -8.82 3.62 -13.74
N ALA A 69 -9.25 4.33 -14.77
CA ALA A 69 -8.85 4.03 -16.16
C ALA A 69 -9.06 2.54 -16.54
N LYS A 70 -8.56 2.10 -17.71
CA LYS A 70 -8.83 0.75 -18.23
C LYS A 70 -8.16 -0.37 -17.44
N THR A 71 -7.01 -0.11 -16.84
CA THR A 71 -6.16 -1.14 -16.23
C THR A 71 -5.63 -0.77 -14.85
N THR A 72 -6.05 0.35 -14.27
CA THR A 72 -5.53 0.81 -12.97
C THR A 72 -6.57 0.57 -11.87
N LEU A 73 -6.09 0.27 -10.67
CA LEU A 73 -6.86 0.17 -9.45
C LEU A 73 -6.25 1.11 -8.42
N LEU A 74 -7.09 1.91 -7.79
CA LEU A 74 -6.73 2.73 -6.65
C LEU A 74 -7.21 2.03 -5.39
N ILE A 75 -6.28 1.79 -4.47
CA ILE A 75 -6.57 1.20 -3.17
C ILE A 75 -6.26 2.25 -2.09
N GLY A 76 -7.21 2.49 -1.21
CA GLY A 76 -7.03 3.30 -0.01
C GLY A 76 -7.11 2.42 1.23
N ILE A 77 -6.14 2.50 2.13
CA ILE A 77 -6.16 1.78 3.41
C ILE A 77 -5.87 2.76 4.53
N THR A 78 -6.77 2.81 5.51
CA THR A 78 -6.55 3.50 6.78
C THR A 78 -6.31 2.46 7.86
N ALA A 79 -5.22 2.61 8.60
CA ALA A 79 -4.85 1.70 9.66
C ALA A 79 -4.30 2.45 10.88
N GLN A 80 -4.32 1.79 12.04
CA GLN A 80 -3.73 2.28 13.28
C GLN A 80 -2.61 1.36 13.72
N GLY A 81 -1.52 1.92 14.22
CA GLY A 81 -0.41 1.13 14.76
C GLY A 81 0.78 1.98 15.16
N LEU A 82 1.76 1.35 15.81
CA LEU A 82 2.98 2.03 16.22
C LEU A 82 3.84 2.33 14.97
N ALA A 83 3.76 3.57 14.47
CA ALA A 83 4.49 4.05 13.28
C ALA A 83 6.03 3.86 13.33
N LYS A 84 6.59 3.48 14.49
CA LYS A 84 8.01 3.17 14.67
C LYS A 84 8.49 2.00 13.79
N LEU A 85 7.64 1.01 13.49
CA LEU A 85 8.01 -0.13 12.62
C LEU A 85 8.23 0.29 11.16
N LEU A 86 7.47 1.27 10.66
CA LEU A 86 7.64 1.84 9.32
C LEU A 86 8.89 2.72 9.20
N LEU A 87 9.35 3.35 10.30
CA LEU A 87 10.57 4.15 10.33
C LEU A 87 11.85 3.29 10.38
N LEU A 88 11.81 2.14 11.03
CA LEU A 88 12.95 1.20 11.12
C LEU A 88 13.23 0.43 9.82
N GLN A 89 12.26 0.39 8.89
CA GLN A 89 12.41 -0.28 7.58
C GLN A 89 12.96 0.66 6.48
N VAL A 90 13.24 1.93 6.81
CA VAL A 90 13.68 2.97 5.85
C VAL A 90 15.02 3.62 6.26
N LEU A 91 15.55 3.32 7.45
CA LEU A 91 16.87 3.80 7.93
C LEU A 91 17.93 2.69 7.87
#